data_AF-A0A6P0X4D2-F1
#
_entry.id   AF-A0A6P0X4D2-F1
#
_cell.length_a   1.000
_cell.length_b   1.000
_cell.length_c   1.000
_cell.angle_alpha   90.00
_cell.angle_beta   90.00
_cell.angle_gamma   90.00
#
_symmetry.space_group_name_H-M   'P 1'
#
loop_
_entity.id
_entity.type
_entity.pdbx_description
1 polymer ?
#
loop_
_entity_poly.entity_id
_entity_poly.type
_entity_poly.pdbx_seq_one_letter_code
_entity_poly.pdbx_strand_id
1 'polypeptide(L)'
;MELVIFIGLQASGKSTFYRQYFTATHELVSKDLFRNNKNRSRRQAQLIEEALQTGRSVVVDNTNPTVEDRATLIELGNKHSAQIIGYYFQSQVRRCLERNQQRLGKARVPDVAIYVTIKKLVQPSYSEGFQQLFYVQMARESGFVVRPWKVF
;
A
#
# COMPACT_ATOMS: atom_id res chain seq x y z
N MET A 1 8.53 -6.27 -14.97
CA MET A 1 8.49 -5.25 -13.90
C MET A 1 7.18 -5.37 -13.17
N GLU A 2 7.16 -4.97 -11.90
CA GLU A 2 5.98 -5.04 -11.04
C GLU A 2 5.62 -3.66 -10.50
N LEU A 3 4.32 -3.37 -10.42
CA LEU A 3 3.76 -2.30 -9.63
C LEU A 3 2.93 -2.92 -8.51
N VAL A 4 3.52 -2.96 -7.32
CA VAL A 4 2.91 -3.51 -6.12
C VAL A 4 2.15 -2.42 -5.38
N ILE A 5 0.86 -2.64 -5.12
CA ILE A 5 -0.02 -1.70 -4.43
C ILE A 5 -0.39 -2.30 -3.07
N PHE A 6 0.02 -1.63 -1.99
CA PHE A 6 -0.42 -2.01 -0.66
C PHE A 6 -1.77 -1.38 -0.32
N ILE A 7 -2.63 -2.14 0.34
CA ILE A 7 -4.01 -1.74 0.63
C ILE A 7 -4.29 -2.05 2.10
N GLY A 8 -4.72 -1.05 2.87
CA GLY A 8 -5.12 -1.25 4.27
C GLY A 8 -4.76 -0.09 5.19
N LEU A 9 -5.18 -0.17 6.46
CA LEU A 9 -5.11 0.94 7.41
C LEU A 9 -3.68 1.38 7.77
N GLN A 10 -3.54 2.63 8.22
CA GLN A 10 -2.34 3.05 8.94
C GLN A 10 -2.08 2.07 10.09
N ALA A 11 -0.80 1.79 10.35
CA ALA A 11 -0.37 0.80 11.34
C ALA A 11 -0.74 -0.69 11.08
N SER A 12 -1.26 -1.04 9.90
CA SER A 12 -1.54 -2.44 9.50
C SER A 12 -0.30 -3.30 9.17
N GLY A 13 0.91 -2.75 9.26
CA GLY A 13 2.17 -3.48 9.04
C GLY A 13 2.83 -3.29 7.67
N LYS A 14 2.18 -2.59 6.72
CA LYS A 14 2.70 -2.32 5.36
C LYS A 14 4.17 -1.94 5.27
N SER A 15 4.60 -0.87 5.97
CA SER A 15 5.99 -0.42 5.88
C SER A 15 6.99 -1.43 6.45
N THR A 16 6.58 -2.23 7.43
CA THR A 16 7.41 -3.35 7.94
C THR A 16 7.47 -4.47 6.90
N PHE A 17 6.35 -4.78 6.25
CA PHE A 17 6.29 -5.78 5.18
C PHE A 17 7.17 -5.37 3.99
N TYR A 18 7.14 -4.11 3.56
CA TYR A 18 8.06 -3.61 2.54
C TYR A 18 9.54 -3.86 2.91
N ARG A 19 9.91 -3.54 4.16
CA ARG A 19 11.29 -3.74 4.64
C ARG A 19 11.74 -5.20 4.60
N GLN A 20 10.84 -6.12 4.91
CA GLN A 20 11.14 -7.55 4.97
C GLN A 20 11.13 -8.23 3.60
N TYR A 21 10.23 -7.85 2.69
CA TYR A 21 9.96 -8.61 1.46
C TYR A 21 10.38 -7.91 0.17
N PHE A 22 10.55 -6.58 0.17
CA PHE A 22 10.66 -5.81 -1.06
C PHE A 22 11.85 -4.85 -1.15
N THR A 23 12.52 -4.52 -0.05
CA THR A 23 13.62 -3.54 -0.07
C THR A 23 14.79 -3.92 -0.98
N ALA A 24 15.02 -5.22 -1.21
CA ALA A 24 16.08 -5.70 -2.09
C ALA A 24 15.70 -5.65 -3.58
N THR A 25 14.41 -5.53 -3.93
CA THR A 25 13.92 -5.79 -5.29
C THR A 25 13.05 -4.67 -5.85
N HIS A 26 12.47 -3.83 -5.01
CA HIS A 26 11.52 -2.78 -5.41
C HIS A 26 11.90 -1.45 -4.81
N GLU A 27 11.61 -0.38 -5.55
CA GLU A 27 11.67 0.97 -5.00
C GLU A 27 10.41 1.30 -4.19
N LEU A 28 10.59 1.98 -3.05
CA LEU A 28 9.49 2.47 -2.24
C LEU A 28 8.98 3.81 -2.75
N VAL A 29 7.71 3.89 -3.10
CA VAL A 29 7.02 5.17 -3.30
C VAL A 29 5.92 5.34 -2.26
N SER A 30 6.02 6.39 -1.45
CA SER A 30 4.99 6.71 -0.46
C SER A 30 4.82 8.22 -0.29
N LYS A 31 3.56 8.69 -0.32
CA LYS A 31 3.20 10.09 0.00
C LYS A 31 3.66 10.54 1.38
N ASP A 32 4.01 9.62 2.29
CA ASP A 32 4.56 9.93 3.60
C ASP A 32 6.02 10.40 3.57
N LEU A 33 6.76 10.11 2.50
CA LEU A 33 8.17 10.51 2.35
C LEU A 33 8.33 11.95 1.86
N PHE A 34 7.29 12.54 1.26
CA PHE A 34 7.32 13.91 0.71
C PHE A 34 6.12 14.74 1.17
N ARG A 35 5.82 14.70 2.49
CA ARG A 35 4.68 15.38 3.11
C ARG A 35 4.60 16.88 2.84
N ASN A 36 5.73 17.54 2.66
CA ASN A 36 5.80 18.98 2.41
C ASN A 36 5.56 19.36 0.93
N ASN A 37 5.43 18.38 0.04
CA ASN A 37 5.16 18.65 -1.37
C ASN A 37 3.69 19.10 -1.56
N LYS A 38 3.50 20.26 -2.21
CA LYS A 38 2.17 20.83 -2.47
C LYS A 38 1.28 19.91 -3.31
N ASN A 39 1.86 19.05 -4.15
CA ASN A 39 1.13 18.10 -4.99
C ASN A 39 1.69 16.68 -4.85
N ARG A 40 1.37 16.04 -3.73
CA ARG A 40 1.84 14.69 -3.40
C ARG A 40 1.38 13.63 -4.40
N SER A 41 0.15 13.72 -4.92
CA SER A 41 -0.33 12.75 -5.91
C SER A 41 0.46 12.85 -7.22
N ARG A 42 0.74 14.06 -7.72
CA ARG A 42 1.61 14.25 -8.88
C ARG A 42 3.02 13.73 -8.64
N ARG A 43 3.62 14.04 -7.48
CA ARG A 43 4.97 13.56 -7.17
C ARG A 43 5.05 12.03 -7.08
N GLN A 44 4.02 11.40 -6.51
CA GLN A 44 3.92 9.94 -6.50
C GLN A 44 3.88 9.37 -7.92
N ALA A 45 3.00 9.90 -8.79
CA ALA A 45 2.90 9.44 -10.17
C ALA A 45 4.23 9.58 -10.91
N GLN A 46 4.91 10.73 -10.77
CA GLN A 46 6.22 10.95 -11.38
C GLN A 46 7.26 9.91 -10.94
N LEU A 47 7.36 9.63 -9.64
CA LEU A 47 8.30 8.64 -9.12
C LEU A 47 8.01 7.23 -9.63
N ILE A 48 6.73 6.87 -9.73
CA ILE A 48 6.31 5.57 -10.30
C ILE A 48 6.68 5.51 -11.79
N GLU A 49 6.36 6.55 -12.58
CA GLU A 49 6.70 6.60 -14.00
C GLU A 49 8.22 6.54 -14.23
N GLU A 50 9.02 7.33 -13.50
CA GLU A 50 10.48 7.34 -13.59
C GLU A 50 11.08 5.94 -13.33
N ALA A 51 10.60 5.25 -12.29
CA ALA A 51 11.06 3.90 -11.96
C ALA A 51 10.66 2.87 -13.03
N LEU A 52 9.38 2.85 -13.44
CA LEU A 52 8.90 1.90 -14.44
C LEU A 52 9.52 2.15 -15.83
N GLN A 53 9.72 3.40 -16.24
CA GLN A 53 10.41 3.72 -17.50
C GLN A 53 11.85 3.21 -17.55
N THR A 54 12.48 3.04 -16.40
CA THR A 54 13.89 2.61 -16.27
C THR A 54 14.01 1.13 -15.89
N GLY A 55 12.95 0.34 -16.03
CA GLY A 55 13.03 -1.11 -15.80
C GLY A 55 12.84 -1.55 -14.34
N ARG A 56 12.57 -0.62 -13.41
CA ARG A 56 12.57 -0.89 -11.97
C ARG A 56 11.17 -1.16 -11.44
N SER A 57 11.02 -2.20 -10.62
CA SER A 57 9.75 -2.51 -9.94
C SER A 57 9.50 -1.58 -8.75
N VAL A 58 8.23 -1.31 -8.43
CA VAL A 58 7.83 -0.32 -7.43
C VAL A 58 6.83 -0.89 -6.44
N VAL A 59 6.95 -0.51 -5.17
CA VAL A 59 5.91 -0.70 -4.14
C VAL A 59 5.34 0.65 -3.73
N VAL A 60 4.02 0.78 -3.81
CA VAL A 60 3.27 1.95 -3.33
C VAL A 60 2.77 1.71 -1.90
N ASP A 61 3.50 2.20 -0.90
CA ASP A 61 3.15 2.09 0.52
C ASP A 61 2.32 3.30 1.00
N ASN A 62 1.05 3.31 0.58
CA ASN A 62 0.01 4.18 1.14
C ASN A 62 -1.19 3.32 1.59
N THR A 63 -2.27 3.95 2.04
CA THR A 63 -3.44 3.21 2.53
C THR A 63 -4.32 2.67 1.41
N ASN A 64 -4.40 3.39 0.28
CA ASN A 64 -5.16 3.06 -0.94
C ASN A 64 -6.57 2.47 -0.67
N PRO A 65 -7.40 3.13 0.17
CA PRO A 65 -8.64 2.54 0.68
C PRO A 65 -9.73 2.36 -0.38
N THR A 66 -9.85 3.23 -1.37
CA THR A 66 -10.94 3.18 -2.35
C THR A 66 -10.50 2.58 -3.68
N VAL A 67 -11.48 2.20 -4.51
CA VAL A 67 -11.25 1.73 -5.88
C VAL A 67 -10.60 2.84 -6.71
N GLU A 68 -11.04 4.09 -6.56
CA GLU A 68 -10.52 5.24 -7.30
C GLU A 68 -9.07 5.56 -6.95
N ASP A 69 -8.69 5.44 -5.67
CA ASP A 69 -7.29 5.58 -5.24
C ASP A 69 -6.40 4.56 -5.98
N ARG A 70 -6.90 3.33 -6.15
CA ARG A 70 -6.17 2.24 -6.81
C ARG A 70 -6.20 2.35 -8.32
N ALA A 71 -7.32 2.75 -8.92
CA ALA A 71 -7.50 2.87 -10.37
C ALA A 71 -6.41 3.75 -11.01
N THR A 72 -6.08 4.88 -10.38
CA THR A 72 -5.01 5.77 -10.87
C THR A 72 -3.63 5.11 -10.90
N LEU A 73 -3.34 4.23 -9.94
CA LEU A 73 -2.08 3.48 -9.90
C LEU A 73 -2.08 2.33 -10.92
N ILE A 74 -3.21 1.64 -11.06
CA ILE A 74 -3.38 0.54 -12.01
C ILE A 74 -3.21 1.03 -13.44
N GLU A 75 -3.88 2.14 -13.80
CA GLU A 75 -3.74 2.79 -15.10
C GLU A 75 -2.27 3.14 -15.39
N LEU A 76 -1.57 3.70 -14.39
CA LEU A 76 -0.17 4.07 -14.51
C LEU A 76 0.74 2.86 -14.76
N GLY A 77 0.54 1.77 -14.01
CA GLY A 77 1.30 0.53 -14.23
C GLY A 77 1.01 -0.08 -15.60
N ASN A 78 -0.25 -0.08 -16.04
CA ASN A 78 -0.65 -0.59 -17.36
C ASN A 78 0.01 0.18 -18.51
N LYS A 79 0.07 1.52 -18.42
CA LYS A 79 0.78 2.38 -19.40
C LYS A 79 2.24 1.98 -19.60
N HIS A 80 2.86 1.40 -18.56
CA HIS A 80 4.25 0.94 -18.58
C HIS A 80 4.39 -0.59 -18.65
N SER A 81 3.32 -1.31 -19.00
CA SER A 81 3.30 -2.78 -19.10
C SER A 81 3.83 -3.49 -17.83
N ALA A 82 3.63 -2.88 -16.66
CA ALA A 82 3.99 -3.48 -15.38
C ALA A 82 2.94 -4.50 -14.93
N GLN A 83 3.37 -5.55 -14.24
CA GLN A 83 2.47 -6.45 -13.55
C GLN A 83 1.93 -5.78 -12.29
N ILE A 84 0.61 -5.62 -12.21
CA ILE A 84 -0.15 -5.02 -11.14
C ILE A 84 -0.45 -6.08 -10.07
N ILE A 85 0.12 -5.90 -8.89
CA ILE A 85 0.00 -6.85 -7.77
C ILE A 85 -0.55 -6.12 -6.55
N GLY A 86 -1.64 -6.60 -5.96
CA GLY A 86 -2.22 -6.01 -4.75
C GLY A 86 -1.95 -6.84 -3.50
N TYR A 87 -1.56 -6.18 -2.42
CA TYR A 87 -1.48 -6.79 -1.09
C TYR A 87 -2.46 -6.10 -0.15
N TYR A 88 -3.52 -6.81 0.21
CA TYR A 88 -4.49 -6.35 1.19
C TYR A 88 -4.07 -6.78 2.60
N PHE A 89 -3.80 -5.80 3.45
CA PHE A 89 -3.40 -6.01 4.83
C PHE A 89 -4.63 -6.05 5.73
N GLN A 90 -4.74 -7.12 6.50
CA GLN A 90 -5.77 -7.29 7.51
C GLN A 90 -5.86 -6.05 8.39
N SER A 91 -7.01 -5.40 8.34
CA SER A 91 -7.23 -4.06 8.88
C SER A 91 -8.12 -4.10 10.12
N GLN A 92 -7.66 -4.81 11.16
CA GLN A 92 -8.35 -4.82 12.47
C GLN A 92 -8.15 -3.47 13.15
N VAL A 93 -9.21 -2.65 13.20
CA VAL A 93 -9.17 -1.27 13.70
C VAL A 93 -8.53 -1.16 15.08
N ARG A 94 -8.98 -1.98 16.04
CA ARG A 94 -8.44 -1.99 17.41
C ARG A 94 -6.92 -2.21 17.43
N ARG A 95 -6.43 -3.22 16.70
CA ARG A 95 -4.99 -3.52 16.60
C ARG A 95 -4.21 -2.38 15.93
N CYS A 96 -4.81 -1.76 14.92
CA CYS A 96 -4.19 -0.61 14.24
C CYS A 96 -4.08 0.60 15.17
N LEU A 97 -5.10 0.87 15.98
CA LEU A 97 -5.08 1.94 16.99
C LEU A 97 -4.02 1.67 18.07
N GLU A 98 -4.00 0.47 18.66
CA GLU A 98 -3.00 0.06 19.66
C GLU A 98 -1.57 0.25 19.12
N ARG A 99 -1.31 -0.17 17.88
CA ARG A 99 0.00 0.01 17.23
C ARG A 99 0.30 1.47 16.88
N ASN A 100 -0.71 2.25 16.50
CA ASN A 100 -0.55 3.66 16.20
C ASN A 100 -0.18 4.47 17.44
N GLN A 101 -0.74 4.14 18.61
CA GLN A 101 -0.40 4.78 19.88
C GLN A 101 1.06 4.56 20.29
N GLN A 102 1.66 3.44 19.90
CA GLN A 102 3.07 3.12 20.14
C GLN A 102 4.03 3.83 19.18
N ARG A 103 3.53 4.49 18.14
CA ARG A 103 4.39 5.25 17.20
C ARG A 103 4.75 6.61 17.79
N LEU A 104 5.91 7.11 17.38
CA LEU A 104 6.43 8.41 17.79
C LEU A 104 6.46 9.40 16.61
N GLY A 105 6.41 10.69 16.95
CA GLY A 105 6.52 11.79 16.00
C GLY A 105 5.51 11.68 14.85
N LYS A 106 6.00 11.93 13.62
CA LYS A 106 5.17 11.99 12.41
C LYS A 106 4.58 10.64 11.98
N ALA A 107 5.07 9.52 12.54
CA ALA A 107 4.55 8.19 12.24
C ALA A 107 3.24 7.89 12.99
N ARG A 108 3.00 8.54 14.13
CA ARG A 108 1.72 8.51 14.85
C ARG A 108 0.75 9.44 14.16
N VAL A 109 -0.38 8.89 13.73
CA VAL A 109 -1.47 9.68 13.13
C VAL A 109 -2.57 9.91 14.16
N PRO A 110 -3.40 10.95 14.01
CA PRO A 110 -4.62 11.06 14.81
C PRO A 110 -5.55 9.86 14.60
N ASP A 111 -6.20 9.37 15.66
CA ASP A 111 -7.09 8.20 15.57
C ASP A 111 -8.23 8.42 14.56
N VAL A 112 -8.72 9.66 14.43
CA VAL A 112 -9.71 10.04 13.42
C VAL A 112 -9.27 9.71 11.99
N ALA A 113 -7.97 9.77 11.69
CA ALA A 113 -7.46 9.40 10.37
C ALA A 113 -7.61 7.91 10.08
N ILE A 114 -7.45 7.06 11.10
CA ILE A 114 -7.68 5.61 10.98
C ILE A 114 -9.18 5.34 10.76
N TYR A 115 -10.05 6.00 11.53
CA TYR A 115 -11.50 5.87 11.38
C TYR A 115 -12.01 6.35 10.00
N VAL A 116 -11.48 7.45 9.48
CA VAL A 116 -11.80 7.93 8.13
C VAL A 116 -11.34 6.91 7.08
N THR A 117 -10.17 6.30 7.27
CA THR A 117 -9.63 5.34 6.31
C THR A 117 -10.45 4.05 6.29
N ILE A 118 -10.82 3.49 7.45
CA ILE A 118 -11.62 2.26 7.50
C ILE A 118 -13.02 2.45 6.90
N LYS A 119 -13.65 3.62 7.12
CA LYS A 119 -14.95 3.93 6.52
C LYS A 119 -14.93 3.92 4.98
N LYS A 120 -13.76 4.19 4.40
CA LYS A 120 -13.54 4.21 2.95
C LYS A 120 -12.96 2.91 2.42
N LEU A 121 -12.45 2.03 3.29
CA LEU A 121 -11.68 0.87 2.88
C LEU A 121 -12.61 -0.17 2.24
N VAL A 122 -12.46 -0.36 0.94
CA VAL A 122 -13.12 -1.41 0.17
C VAL A 122 -12.11 -2.52 -0.10
N GLN A 123 -12.54 -3.78 -0.01
CA GLN A 123 -11.69 -4.92 -0.39
C GLN A 123 -11.35 -4.84 -1.89
N PRO A 124 -10.12 -5.19 -2.29
CA PRO A 124 -9.76 -5.21 -3.70
C PRO A 124 -10.43 -6.37 -4.43
N SER A 125 -10.63 -6.19 -5.73
CA SER A 125 -11.09 -7.25 -6.62
C SER A 125 -10.26 -7.30 -7.91
N TYR A 126 -10.25 -8.48 -8.56
CA TYR A 126 -9.58 -8.64 -9.85
C TYR A 126 -10.19 -7.77 -10.95
N SER A 127 -11.47 -7.39 -10.83
CA SER A 127 -12.15 -6.50 -11.80
C SER A 127 -11.56 -5.09 -11.86
N GLU A 128 -10.76 -4.70 -10.87
CA GLU A 128 -10.03 -3.42 -10.90
C GLU A 128 -8.83 -3.44 -11.86
N GLY A 129 -8.38 -4.62 -12.29
CA GLY A 129 -7.21 -4.79 -13.16
C GLY A 129 -5.95 -5.30 -12.47
N PHE A 130 -6.06 -5.87 -11.26
CA PHE A 130 -4.97 -6.61 -10.63
C PHE A 130 -4.73 -7.94 -11.36
N GLN A 131 -3.47 -8.29 -11.65
CA GLN A 131 -3.13 -9.63 -12.14
C GLN A 131 -2.92 -10.62 -10.99
N GLN A 132 -2.47 -10.13 -9.83
CA GLN A 132 -2.35 -10.93 -8.61
C GLN A 132 -2.86 -10.15 -7.41
N LEU A 133 -3.49 -10.87 -6.48
CA LEU A 133 -3.96 -10.33 -5.21
C LEU A 133 -3.55 -11.27 -4.09
N PHE A 134 -3.14 -10.67 -2.97
CA PHE A 134 -2.74 -11.38 -1.76
C PHE A 134 -3.41 -10.79 -0.53
N TYR A 135 -3.77 -11.67 0.40
CA TYR A 135 -4.19 -11.30 1.74
C TYR A 135 -3.02 -11.44 2.71
N VAL A 136 -2.75 -10.39 3.47
CA VAL A 136 -1.64 -10.32 4.44
C VAL A 136 -2.18 -10.17 5.85
N GLN A 137 -1.75 -11.07 6.73
CA GLN A 137 -2.04 -11.02 8.15
C GLN A 137 -0.75 -10.92 8.96
N MET A 138 -0.72 -10.04 9.95
CA MET A 138 0.38 -10.00 10.91
C MET A 138 0.32 -11.19 11.88
N ALA A 139 1.44 -11.90 12.03
CA ALA A 139 1.65 -12.90 13.06
C ALA A 139 2.16 -12.26 14.37
N ARG A 140 2.18 -13.03 15.47
CA ARG A 140 2.58 -12.52 16.79
C ARG A 140 4.05 -12.12 16.90
N GLU A 141 4.95 -12.76 16.15
CA GLU A 141 6.40 -12.59 16.24
C GLU A 141 6.99 -11.67 15.14
N SER A 142 6.28 -10.57 14.81
CA SER A 142 6.70 -9.65 13.73
C SER A 142 6.79 -10.26 12.32
N GLY A 143 6.35 -11.49 12.15
CA GLY A 143 6.19 -12.16 10.85
C GLY A 143 4.85 -11.85 10.18
N PHE A 144 4.72 -12.28 8.93
CA PHE A 144 3.52 -12.13 8.14
C PHE A 144 3.07 -13.46 7.55
N VAL A 145 1.76 -13.69 7.56
CA VAL A 145 1.13 -14.77 6.81
C VAL A 145 0.55 -14.17 5.54
N VAL A 146 1.10 -14.58 4.39
CA VAL A 146 0.64 -14.16 3.06
C VAL A 146 -0.14 -15.32 2.45
N ARG A 147 -1.36 -15.05 1.98
CA ARG A 147 -2.22 -16.04 1.33
C ARG A 147 -2.66 -15.52 -0.04
N PRO A 148 -2.82 -16.40 -1.04
CA PRO A 148 -3.52 -16.04 -2.27
C PRO A 148 -4.89 -15.45 -1.95
N TRP A 149 -5.29 -14.41 -2.67
CA TRP A 149 -6.61 -13.82 -2.53
C TRP A 149 -7.69 -14.85 -2.87
N LYS A 150 -8.69 -14.98 -1.99
CA LYS A 150 -9.87 -15.80 -2.22
C LYS A 150 -11.04 -14.86 -2.39
N VAL A 151 -11.73 -14.97 -3.52
CA VAL A 151 -13.04 -14.35 -3.71
C VAL A 151 -14.01 -15.16 -2.85
N PHE A 152 -14.65 -14.52 -1.88
CA PHE A 152 -15.69 -15.11 -1.04
C PHE A 152 -17.06 -14.68 -1.54
#